data_AF-A0AA43UD99-F1
#
_entry.id   AF-A0AA43UD99-F1
#
_cell.length_a   1.000
_cell.length_b   1.000
_cell.length_c   1.000
_cell.angle_alpha   90.00
_cell.angle_beta   90.00
_cell.angle_gamma   90.00
#
_symmetry.space_group_name_H-M   'P 1'
#
loop_
_entity.id
_entity.type
_entity.pdbx_description
1 polymer ?
#
loop_
_entity_poly.entity_id
_entity_poly.type
_entity_poly.pdbx_seq_one_letter_code
_entity_poly.pdbx_strand_id
1 'polypeptide(L)'
;YLAMTHTESKKIALGVLLILIGAGLIPTMESFNLGGLGVLLLLVLTALSVGIFIMSAMKLESSKYGDDHEGVIYISDDDYSLIEKQYVLFKEENRFRIPLGVALCILSPIPLLIFGLMDAEFYAERFGVILLTALVGIGVYQFITYGMLDSAFKRILNIGEYSAKEQSFQKVIEPVGTIYWLMMTLIYLIWSFTTMDWHITWIIWPVSGILWSIIISILKAFKSQDNNHY
;
A
#
# COMPACT_ATOMS: atom_id res chain seq x y z
N TYR A 1 19.07 10.29 2.21
CA TYR A 1 17.69 9.79 1.97
C TYR A 1 17.60 8.27 1.76
N LEU A 2 18.33 7.67 0.81
CA LEU A 2 18.26 6.21 0.53
C LEU A 2 18.58 5.31 1.74
N ALA A 3 19.70 5.55 2.43
CA ALA A 3 20.08 4.79 3.62
C ALA A 3 19.05 4.90 4.76
N MET A 4 18.43 6.08 4.90
CA MET A 4 17.35 6.29 5.86
C MET A 4 16.11 5.48 5.47
N THR A 5 15.68 5.56 4.21
CA THR A 5 14.52 4.79 3.71
C THR A 5 14.72 3.30 3.89
N HIS A 6 15.91 2.77 3.59
CA HIS A 6 16.23 1.38 3.80
C HIS A 6 16.11 0.97 5.29
N THR A 7 16.60 1.80 6.21
CA THR A 7 16.53 1.51 7.65
C THR A 7 15.10 1.60 8.19
N GLU A 8 14.35 2.62 7.79
CA GLU A 8 12.98 2.84 8.26
C GLU A 8 11.99 1.84 7.64
N SER A 9 12.18 1.44 6.37
CA SER A 9 11.37 0.39 5.73
C SER A 9 11.44 -0.94 6.48
N LYS A 10 12.60 -1.33 7.00
CA LYS A 10 12.75 -2.55 7.81
C LYS A 10 11.98 -2.48 9.12
N LYS A 11 11.94 -1.32 9.77
CA LYS A 11 11.15 -1.12 11.00
C LYS A 11 9.66 -1.21 10.73
N ILE A 12 9.20 -0.59 9.64
CA ILE A 12 7.80 -0.69 9.20
C ILE A 12 7.46 -2.15 8.88
N ALA A 13 8.32 -2.84 8.13
CA ALA A 13 8.12 -4.24 7.80
C ALA A 13 8.05 -5.13 9.05
N LEU A 14 8.91 -4.87 10.06
CA LEU A 14 8.89 -5.56 11.35
C LEU A 14 7.59 -5.29 12.12
N GLY A 15 7.11 -4.04 12.14
CA GLY A 15 5.83 -3.69 12.76
C GLY A 15 4.65 -4.43 12.11
N VAL A 16 4.65 -4.60 10.79
CA VAL A 16 3.62 -5.39 10.11
C VAL A 16 3.72 -6.87 10.44
N LEU A 17 4.94 -7.43 10.49
CA LEU A 17 5.15 -8.82 10.93
C LEU A 17 4.64 -9.04 12.37
N LEU A 18 4.81 -8.07 13.26
CA LEU A 18 4.31 -8.14 14.63
C LEU A 18 2.78 -8.25 14.68
N ILE A 19 2.07 -7.47 13.85
CA ILE A 19 0.60 -7.55 13.73
C ILE A 19 0.18 -8.93 13.21
N LEU A 20 0.86 -9.42 12.17
CA LEU A 20 0.56 -10.71 11.56
C LEU A 20 0.82 -11.88 12.52
N ILE A 21 1.86 -11.82 13.34
CA ILE A 21 2.09 -12.79 14.42
C ILE A 21 0.93 -12.75 15.42
N GLY A 22 0.48 -11.55 15.82
CA GLY A 22 -0.69 -11.40 16.68
C GLY A 22 -1.95 -12.03 16.07
N ALA A 23 -2.19 -11.82 14.78
CA ALA A 23 -3.35 -12.37 14.08
C ALA A 23 -3.27 -13.90 13.94
N GLY A 24 -2.10 -14.43 13.60
CA GLY A 24 -1.87 -15.87 13.47
C GLY A 24 -1.96 -16.65 14.78
N LEU A 25 -1.82 -15.98 15.94
CA LEU A 25 -1.97 -16.58 17.27
C LEU A 25 -3.43 -16.66 17.74
N ILE A 26 -4.38 -15.95 17.12
CA ILE A 26 -5.78 -15.99 17.55
C ILE A 26 -6.36 -17.42 17.55
N PRO A 27 -6.17 -18.23 16.48
CA PRO A 27 -6.68 -19.61 16.45
C PRO A 27 -6.09 -20.51 17.54
N THR A 28 -4.85 -20.26 17.95
CA THR A 28 -4.21 -21.03 19.04
C THR A 28 -4.77 -20.63 20.40
N MET A 29 -5.01 -19.34 20.64
CA MET A 29 -5.59 -18.85 21.90
C MET A 29 -7.06 -19.23 22.07
N GLU A 30 -7.82 -19.30 20.97
CA GLU A 30 -9.20 -19.79 20.98
C GLU A 30 -9.29 -21.24 21.49
N SER A 31 -8.26 -22.05 21.23
CA SER A 31 -8.15 -23.43 21.72
C SER A 31 -8.20 -23.54 23.25
N PHE A 32 -7.74 -22.50 23.95
CA PHE A 32 -7.72 -22.43 25.40
C PHE A 32 -8.90 -21.65 25.97
N ASN A 33 -9.92 -21.34 25.15
CA ASN A 33 -11.03 -20.43 25.47
C ASN A 33 -10.56 -19.01 25.84
N LEU A 34 -9.40 -18.59 25.30
CA LEU A 34 -8.77 -17.28 25.52
C LEU A 34 -8.86 -16.40 24.27
N GLY A 35 -9.83 -16.66 23.37
CA GLY A 35 -9.98 -15.90 22.12
C GLY A 35 -10.07 -14.39 22.33
N GLY A 36 -10.80 -13.95 23.38
CA GLY A 36 -10.88 -12.54 23.76
C GLY A 36 -9.53 -11.93 24.19
N LEU A 37 -8.67 -12.70 24.86
CA LEU A 37 -7.30 -12.27 25.17
C LEU A 37 -6.42 -12.21 23.93
N GLY A 38 -6.62 -13.13 22.96
CA GLY A 38 -5.94 -13.09 21.67
C GLY A 38 -6.23 -11.79 20.91
N VAL A 39 -7.50 -11.36 20.88
CA VAL A 39 -7.88 -10.08 20.27
C VAL A 39 -7.30 -8.89 21.04
N LEU A 40 -7.34 -8.90 22.37
CA LEU A 40 -6.69 -7.86 23.19
C LEU A 40 -5.20 -7.74 22.89
N LEU A 41 -4.48 -8.87 22.79
CA LEU A 41 -3.07 -8.89 22.42
C LEU A 41 -2.85 -8.31 21.02
N LEU A 42 -3.66 -8.71 20.02
CA LEU A 42 -3.58 -8.15 18.67
C LEU A 42 -3.74 -6.62 18.67
N LEU A 43 -4.68 -6.09 19.44
CA LEU A 43 -4.91 -4.65 19.53
C LEU A 43 -3.72 -3.91 20.13
N VAL A 44 -3.10 -4.45 21.19
CA VAL A 44 -1.89 -3.88 21.79
C VAL A 44 -0.72 -3.89 20.80
N LEU A 45 -0.49 -5.01 20.13
CA LEU A 45 0.56 -5.11 19.10
C LEU A 45 0.32 -4.14 17.94
N THR A 46 -0.94 -4.01 17.51
CA THR A 46 -1.33 -3.06 16.46
C THR A 46 -1.06 -1.62 16.88
N ALA A 47 -1.39 -1.24 18.12
CA ALA A 47 -1.11 0.10 18.64
C ALA A 47 0.41 0.41 18.65
N LEU A 48 1.24 -0.54 19.08
CA LEU A 48 2.70 -0.40 19.05
C LEU A 48 3.23 -0.27 17.62
N SER A 49 2.76 -1.12 16.69
CA SER A 49 3.16 -1.09 15.29
C SER A 49 2.77 0.21 14.59
N VAL A 50 1.55 0.71 14.83
CA VAL A 50 1.11 2.02 14.28
C VAL A 50 1.99 3.15 14.81
N GLY A 51 2.39 3.12 16.08
CA GLY A 51 3.37 4.07 16.62
C GLY A 51 4.69 4.05 15.84
N ILE A 52 5.23 2.87 15.54
CA ILE A 52 6.44 2.72 14.70
C ILE A 52 6.19 3.30 13.30
N PHE A 53 5.04 3.02 12.69
CA PHE A 53 4.71 3.52 11.35
C PHE A 53 4.66 5.04 11.31
N ILE A 54 4.01 5.67 12.28
CA ILE A 54 3.90 7.13 12.37
C ILE A 54 5.29 7.74 12.58
N MET A 55 6.09 7.21 13.51
CA MET A 55 7.45 7.73 13.75
C MET A 55 8.36 7.59 12.53
N SER A 56 8.33 6.44 11.85
CA SER A 56 9.09 6.24 10.62
C SER A 56 8.61 7.14 9.49
N ALA A 57 7.30 7.33 9.34
CA ALA A 57 6.72 8.25 8.35
C ALA A 57 7.14 9.70 8.60
N MET A 58 7.00 10.20 9.84
CA MET A 58 7.42 11.55 10.22
C MET A 58 8.92 11.77 9.95
N LYS A 59 9.76 10.76 10.19
CA LYS A 59 11.20 10.87 9.92
C LYS A 59 11.51 10.95 8.42
N LEU A 60 10.80 10.18 7.60
CA LEU A 60 10.92 10.23 6.14
C LEU A 60 10.41 11.57 5.58
N GLU A 61 9.37 12.13 6.19
CA GLU A 61 8.81 13.44 5.84
C GLU A 61 9.69 14.62 6.32
N SER A 62 10.26 14.53 7.51
CA SER A 62 11.23 15.54 7.99
C SER A 62 12.48 15.56 7.09
N SER A 63 12.93 14.39 6.62
CA SER A 63 14.01 14.32 5.63
C SER A 63 13.65 14.92 4.27
N LYS A 64 12.36 15.13 3.96
CA LYS A 64 11.86 15.78 2.74
C LYS A 64 11.93 17.30 2.83
N TYR A 65 11.75 17.89 4.02
CA TYR A 65 11.66 19.33 4.22
C TYR A 65 13.03 20.04 4.34
N GLY A 66 14.14 19.30 4.32
CA GLY A 66 15.48 19.88 4.31
C GLY A 66 15.98 20.32 2.92
N ASP A 67 15.14 20.20 1.88
CA ASP A 67 15.46 20.55 0.50
C ASP A 67 14.31 21.46 0.02
N ASP A 68 14.57 22.78 -0.04
CA ASP A 68 13.60 23.89 -0.12
C ASP A 68 12.82 23.99 -1.45
N HIS A 69 12.77 22.92 -2.25
CA HIS A 69 12.19 22.92 -3.59
C HIS A 69 10.99 22.00 -3.68
N GLU A 70 9.89 22.57 -4.19
CA GLU A 70 8.60 21.91 -4.36
C GLU A 70 8.71 20.57 -5.10
N GLY A 71 8.83 19.47 -4.36
CA GLY A 71 8.59 18.11 -4.83
C GLY A 71 9.61 17.54 -5.82
N VAL A 72 10.47 18.35 -6.44
CA VAL A 72 11.48 17.93 -7.43
C VAL A 72 12.85 18.08 -6.81
N ILE A 73 13.58 16.97 -6.72
CA ILE A 73 14.95 16.98 -6.21
C ILE A 73 15.87 17.35 -7.37
N TYR A 74 16.61 18.45 -7.25
CA TYR A 74 17.61 18.86 -8.23
C TYR A 74 18.94 18.17 -7.89
N ILE A 75 19.44 17.38 -8.84
CA ILE A 75 20.67 16.59 -8.68
C ILE A 75 21.63 17.04 -9.78
N SER A 76 22.91 17.15 -9.46
CA SER A 76 23.95 17.40 -10.47
C SER A 76 23.95 16.29 -11.52
N ASP A 77 24.20 16.62 -12.79
CA ASP A 77 24.17 15.65 -13.90
C ASP A 77 25.10 14.45 -13.64
N ASP A 78 26.26 14.69 -13.02
CA ASP A 78 27.22 13.65 -12.66
C ASP A 78 26.64 12.65 -11.65
N ASP A 79 25.96 13.14 -10.61
CA ASP A 79 25.35 12.35 -9.55
C ASP A 79 24.10 11.61 -10.05
N TYR A 80 23.35 12.21 -10.99
CA TYR A 80 22.17 11.58 -11.59
C TYR A 80 22.55 10.26 -12.27
N SER A 81 23.59 10.29 -13.11
CA SER A 81 24.05 9.09 -13.84
C SER A 81 24.53 7.97 -12.92
N LEU A 82 25.10 8.33 -11.76
CA LEU A 82 25.55 7.35 -10.75
C LEU A 82 24.36 6.69 -10.05
N ILE A 83 23.38 7.48 -9.64
CA ILE A 83 22.18 6.99 -8.97
C ILE A 83 21.31 6.18 -9.92
N GLU A 84 21.21 6.58 -11.20
CA GLU A 84 20.52 5.83 -12.23
C GLU A 84 21.16 4.45 -12.43
N LYS A 85 22.49 4.36 -12.51
CA LYS A 85 23.20 3.08 -12.58
C LYS A 85 22.92 2.22 -11.34
N GLN A 86 22.94 2.80 -10.15
CA GLN A 86 22.58 2.08 -8.91
C GLN A 86 21.14 1.58 -8.94
N TYR A 87 20.20 2.37 -9.46
CA TYR A 87 18.80 1.98 -9.58
C TYR A 87 18.61 0.81 -10.55
N VAL A 88 19.28 0.83 -11.70
CA VAL A 88 19.24 -0.27 -12.67
C VAL A 88 19.79 -1.56 -12.06
N LEU A 89 20.97 -1.49 -11.41
CA LEU A 89 21.56 -2.65 -10.73
C LEU A 89 20.66 -3.19 -9.62
N PHE A 90 20.10 -2.30 -8.79
CA PHE A 90 19.14 -2.66 -7.75
C PHE A 90 17.93 -3.39 -8.34
N LYS A 91 17.37 -2.89 -9.45
CA LYS A 91 16.21 -3.49 -10.10
C LYS A 91 16.54 -4.83 -10.75
N GLU A 92 17.75 -4.99 -11.30
CA GLU A 92 18.22 -6.23 -11.91
C GLU A 92 18.43 -7.32 -10.86
N GLU A 93 19.17 -6.99 -9.79
CA GLU A 93 19.43 -7.92 -8.66
C GLU A 93 18.12 -8.33 -7.96
N ASN A 94 17.18 -7.40 -7.83
CA ASN A 94 15.95 -7.59 -7.05
C ASN A 94 14.70 -7.75 -7.93
N ARG A 95 14.84 -8.11 -9.21
CA ARG A 95 13.69 -8.22 -10.13
C ARG A 95 12.66 -9.28 -9.71
N PHE A 96 13.09 -10.35 -9.06
CA PHE A 96 12.23 -11.48 -8.67
C PHE A 96 11.58 -11.30 -7.32
N ARG A 97 12.05 -10.34 -6.54
CA ARG A 97 11.69 -10.17 -5.15
C ARG A 97 10.24 -9.73 -4.95
N ILE A 98 9.75 -8.78 -5.73
CA ILE A 98 8.33 -8.38 -5.72
C ILE A 98 7.43 -9.51 -6.28
N PRO A 99 7.70 -10.10 -7.46
CA PRO A 99 6.92 -11.23 -7.95
C PRO A 99 6.86 -12.42 -6.99
N LEU A 100 7.96 -12.71 -6.30
CA LEU A 100 8.01 -13.76 -5.28
C LEU A 100 7.07 -13.46 -4.11
N GLY A 101 7.04 -12.21 -3.63
CA GLY A 101 6.08 -11.78 -2.60
C GLY A 101 4.63 -11.95 -3.07
N VAL A 102 4.32 -11.60 -4.32
CA VAL A 102 2.98 -11.79 -4.91
C VAL A 102 2.63 -13.27 -4.97
N ALA A 103 3.55 -14.11 -5.47
CA ALA A 103 3.35 -15.55 -5.54
C ALA A 103 3.10 -16.15 -4.14
N LEU A 104 3.86 -15.75 -3.12
CA LEU A 104 3.67 -16.20 -1.74
C LEU A 104 2.28 -15.82 -1.21
N CYS A 105 1.79 -14.60 -1.48
CA CYS A 105 0.45 -14.17 -1.08
C CYS A 105 -0.64 -14.97 -1.80
N ILE A 106 -0.50 -15.23 -3.11
CA ILE A 106 -1.47 -16.00 -3.90
C ILE A 106 -1.49 -17.48 -3.46
N LEU A 107 -0.32 -18.05 -3.15
CA LEU A 107 -0.20 -19.45 -2.70
C LEU A 107 -0.53 -19.61 -1.21
N SER A 108 -0.57 -18.52 -0.43
CA SER A 108 -0.82 -18.55 1.02
C SER A 108 -2.11 -19.27 1.45
N PRO A 109 -3.22 -19.26 0.69
CA PRO A 109 -4.42 -19.99 1.07
C PRO A 109 -4.33 -21.51 0.83
N ILE A 110 -3.39 -21.99 0.01
CA ILE A 110 -3.30 -23.40 -0.37
C ILE A 110 -3.14 -24.33 0.83
N PRO A 111 -2.23 -24.07 1.80
CA PRO A 111 -2.13 -24.92 2.97
C PRO A 111 -3.43 -24.98 3.77
N LEU A 112 -4.12 -23.86 3.94
CA LEU A 112 -5.41 -23.82 4.64
C LEU A 112 -6.47 -24.67 3.93
N LEU A 113 -6.54 -24.59 2.59
CA LEU A 113 -7.46 -25.39 1.80
C LEU A 113 -7.16 -26.90 1.87
N ILE A 114 -5.88 -27.29 1.83
CA ILE A 114 -5.48 -28.70 1.97
C ILE A 114 -5.91 -29.25 3.32
N PHE A 115 -5.66 -28.52 4.42
CA PHE A 115 -6.06 -28.96 5.75
C PHE A 115 -7.58 -29.05 5.91
N GLY A 116 -8.34 -28.11 5.32
CA GLY A 116 -9.81 -28.17 5.34
C GLY A 116 -10.42 -29.29 4.49
N LEU A 117 -9.77 -29.69 3.37
CA LEU A 117 -10.26 -30.79 2.52
C LEU A 117 -9.98 -32.17 3.10
N MET A 118 -8.96 -32.31 3.94
CA MET A 118 -8.60 -33.59 4.56
C MET A 118 -9.50 -33.96 5.74
N ASP A 119 -10.52 -33.15 6.06
CA ASP A 119 -11.32 -33.23 7.29
C ASP A 119 -10.41 -33.44 8.51
N ALA A 120 -9.24 -32.79 8.44
CA ALA A 120 -8.16 -33.02 9.37
C ALA A 120 -8.57 -32.46 10.72
N GLU A 121 -8.14 -33.11 11.81
CA GLU A 121 -8.49 -32.72 13.18
C GLU A 121 -8.41 -31.20 13.39
N PHE A 122 -9.22 -30.66 14.32
CA PHE A 122 -9.27 -29.24 14.68
C PHE A 122 -7.90 -28.56 14.87
N TYR A 123 -6.83 -29.31 15.16
CA TYR A 123 -5.47 -28.80 15.25
C TYR A 123 -4.82 -28.49 13.89
N ALA A 124 -5.11 -29.26 12.84
CA ALA A 124 -4.51 -29.11 11.51
C ALA A 124 -4.97 -27.84 10.78
N GLU A 125 -6.27 -27.50 10.85
CA GLU A 125 -6.79 -26.25 10.27
C GLU A 125 -6.14 -25.01 10.90
N ARG A 126 -5.87 -25.04 12.20
CA ARG A 126 -5.21 -23.96 12.95
C ARG A 126 -3.76 -23.75 12.49
N PHE A 127 -3.01 -24.84 12.28
CA PHE A 127 -1.68 -24.76 11.67
C PHE A 127 -1.74 -24.17 10.25
N GLY A 128 -2.81 -24.46 9.50
CA GLY A 128 -3.09 -23.84 8.21
C GLY A 128 -3.15 -22.31 8.27
N VAL A 129 -3.86 -21.75 9.26
CA VAL A 129 -3.98 -20.29 9.44
C VAL A 129 -2.62 -19.67 9.82
N ILE A 130 -1.85 -20.31 10.70
CA ILE A 130 -0.50 -19.84 11.07
C ILE A 130 0.41 -19.79 9.84
N LEU A 131 0.41 -20.87 9.05
CA LEU A 131 1.24 -20.97 7.85
C LEU A 131 0.81 -19.97 6.78
N LEU A 132 -0.49 -19.82 6.54
CA LEU A 132 -1.05 -18.79 5.66
C LEU A 132 -0.56 -17.40 6.08
N THR A 133 -0.71 -17.07 7.37
CA THR A 133 -0.36 -15.75 7.91
C THR A 133 1.16 -15.50 7.83
N ALA A 134 1.97 -16.54 8.03
CA ALA A 134 3.42 -16.46 7.88
C ALA A 134 3.84 -16.21 6.41
N LEU A 135 3.23 -16.90 5.44
CA LEU A 135 3.50 -16.70 4.02
C LEU A 135 3.12 -15.29 3.56
N VAL A 136 1.95 -14.80 3.98
CA VAL A 136 1.53 -13.41 3.77
C VAL A 136 2.53 -12.44 4.41
N GLY A 137 2.99 -12.71 5.64
CA GLY A 137 3.97 -11.88 6.32
C GLY A 137 5.30 -11.76 5.57
N ILE A 138 5.81 -12.87 5.03
CA ILE A 138 7.01 -12.86 4.19
C ILE A 138 6.77 -12.02 2.93
N GLY A 139 5.61 -12.19 2.27
CA GLY A 139 5.24 -11.41 1.08
C GLY A 139 5.15 -9.91 1.36
N VAL A 140 4.50 -9.52 2.46
CA VAL A 140 4.34 -8.11 2.85
C VAL A 140 5.67 -7.49 3.28
N TYR A 141 6.52 -8.22 4.02
CA TYR A 141 7.87 -7.76 4.36
C TYR A 141 8.69 -7.42 3.10
N GLN A 142 8.54 -8.27 2.08
CA GLN A 142 9.17 -8.11 0.79
C GLN A 142 8.63 -6.89 0.03
N PHE A 143 7.31 -6.64 0.06
CA PHE A 143 6.73 -5.44 -0.54
C PHE A 143 7.17 -4.15 0.13
N ILE A 144 7.19 -4.11 1.47
CA ILE A 144 7.55 -2.91 2.21
C ILE A 144 9.02 -2.57 1.97
N THR A 145 9.92 -3.53 2.16
CA THR A 145 11.37 -3.29 2.06
C THR A 145 11.77 -2.82 0.65
N TYR A 146 11.29 -3.50 -0.38
CA TYR A 146 11.72 -3.23 -1.75
C TYR A 146 10.86 -2.17 -2.43
N GLY A 147 9.55 -2.15 -2.17
CA GLY A 147 8.64 -1.15 -2.70
C GLY A 147 8.97 0.25 -2.18
N MET A 148 9.30 0.39 -0.89
CA MET A 148 9.74 1.69 -0.36
C MET A 148 11.09 2.14 -0.94
N LEU A 149 12.03 1.21 -1.13
CA LEU A 149 13.34 1.54 -1.69
C LEU A 149 13.23 1.91 -3.18
N ASP A 150 12.44 1.18 -3.96
CA ASP A 150 12.10 1.51 -5.36
C ASP A 150 11.43 2.89 -5.45
N SER A 151 10.47 3.17 -4.56
CA SER A 151 9.82 4.48 -4.49
C SER A 151 10.82 5.59 -4.15
N ALA A 152 11.78 5.34 -3.24
CA ALA A 152 12.81 6.31 -2.92
C ALA A 152 13.77 6.59 -4.09
N PHE A 153 14.15 5.58 -4.87
CA PHE A 153 14.93 5.79 -6.09
C PHE A 153 14.14 6.58 -7.14
N LYS A 154 12.91 6.16 -7.44
CA LYS A 154 12.03 6.89 -8.39
C LYS A 154 11.82 8.33 -7.97
N ARG A 155 11.72 8.58 -6.67
CA ARG A 155 11.57 9.93 -6.12
C ARG A 155 12.81 10.78 -6.31
N ILE A 156 14.00 10.26 -6.00
CA ILE A 156 15.27 10.96 -6.23
C ILE A 156 15.46 11.25 -7.72
N LEU A 157 15.15 10.27 -8.59
CA LEU A 157 15.28 10.41 -10.03
C LEU A 157 14.10 11.14 -10.70
N ASN A 158 13.10 11.59 -9.93
CA ASN A 158 11.87 12.22 -10.42
C ASN A 158 11.13 11.41 -11.52
N ILE A 159 11.13 10.09 -11.42
CA ILE A 159 10.53 9.16 -12.40
C ILE A 159 9.06 8.89 -12.06
N GLY A 160 8.19 8.93 -13.07
CA GLY A 160 6.78 8.55 -12.96
C GLY A 160 5.99 9.55 -12.11
N GLU A 161 5.42 9.07 -11.00
CA GLU A 161 4.58 9.86 -10.09
C GLU A 161 5.31 11.03 -9.42
N TYR A 162 6.64 10.94 -9.29
CA TYR A 162 7.47 11.98 -8.70
C TYR A 162 7.93 13.03 -9.72
N SER A 163 7.61 12.88 -11.00
CA SER A 163 7.96 13.90 -12.00
C SER A 163 7.18 15.20 -11.78
N ALA A 164 7.78 16.35 -12.09
CA ALA A 164 7.13 17.67 -11.95
C ALA A 164 5.79 17.76 -12.70
N LYS A 165 5.73 17.12 -13.88
CA LYS A 165 4.52 17.07 -14.74
C LYS A 165 3.38 16.30 -14.07
N GLU A 166 3.68 15.17 -13.46
CA GLU A 166 2.68 14.34 -12.78
C GLU A 166 2.28 14.95 -11.43
N GLN A 167 3.22 15.46 -10.64
CA GLN A 167 2.91 16.15 -9.38
C GLN A 167 1.98 17.36 -9.59
N SER A 168 2.25 18.19 -10.60
CA SER A 168 1.36 19.30 -10.93
C SER A 168 0.00 18.84 -11.47
N PHE A 169 -0.13 17.60 -11.94
CA PHE A 169 -1.41 17.03 -12.38
C PHE A 169 -2.20 16.53 -11.18
N GLN A 170 -1.52 15.85 -10.25
CA GLN A 170 -2.08 15.40 -8.98
C GLN A 170 -2.56 16.58 -8.13
N LYS A 171 -1.82 17.70 -8.05
CA LYS A 171 -2.26 18.93 -7.38
C LYS A 171 -3.63 19.45 -7.86
N VAL A 172 -4.00 19.20 -9.12
CA VAL A 172 -5.31 19.57 -9.68
C VAL A 172 -6.34 18.47 -9.45
N ILE A 173 -5.96 17.20 -9.64
CA ILE A 173 -6.88 16.06 -9.49
C ILE A 173 -7.31 15.85 -8.05
N GLU A 174 -6.41 15.95 -7.08
CA GLU A 174 -6.69 15.68 -5.66
C GLU A 174 -7.92 16.45 -5.13
N PRO A 175 -8.00 17.80 -5.25
CA PRO A 175 -9.18 18.53 -4.79
C PRO A 175 -10.42 18.22 -5.63
N VAL A 176 -10.29 18.10 -6.95
CA VAL A 176 -11.41 17.80 -7.86
C VAL A 176 -12.01 16.42 -7.54
N GLY A 177 -11.17 15.43 -7.30
CA GLY A 177 -11.56 14.08 -6.93
C GLY A 177 -12.25 14.05 -5.59
N THR A 178 -11.73 14.79 -4.61
CA THR A 178 -12.36 14.91 -3.29
C THR A 178 -13.79 15.44 -3.42
N ILE A 179 -13.98 16.53 -4.17
CA ILE A 179 -15.32 17.11 -4.40
C ILE A 179 -16.23 16.13 -5.15
N TYR A 180 -15.71 15.50 -6.21
CA TYR A 180 -16.46 14.53 -7.02
C TYR A 180 -16.98 13.34 -6.18
N TRP A 181 -16.10 12.72 -5.38
CA TRP A 181 -16.47 11.58 -4.56
C TRP A 181 -17.45 11.95 -3.45
N LEU A 182 -17.31 13.12 -2.85
CA LEU A 182 -18.28 13.64 -1.87
C LEU A 182 -19.64 13.90 -2.52
N MET A 183 -19.68 14.46 -3.73
CA MET A 183 -20.92 14.64 -4.50
C MET A 183 -21.60 13.32 -4.82
N MET A 184 -20.86 12.32 -5.29
CA MET A 184 -21.42 10.97 -5.56
C MET A 184 -21.95 10.30 -4.30
N THR A 185 -21.23 10.46 -3.18
CA THR A 185 -21.69 9.97 -1.87
C THR A 185 -22.96 10.68 -1.43
N LEU A 186 -23.06 11.99 -1.62
CA LEU A 186 -24.26 12.76 -1.29
C LEU A 186 -25.47 12.30 -2.11
N ILE A 187 -25.30 12.13 -3.42
CA ILE A 187 -26.35 11.63 -4.32
C ILE A 187 -26.79 10.23 -3.92
N TYR A 188 -25.83 9.34 -3.63
CA TYR A 188 -26.11 7.99 -3.15
C TYR A 188 -26.96 8.01 -1.87
N LEU A 189 -26.57 8.81 -0.88
CA LEU A 189 -27.29 8.88 0.39
C LEU A 189 -28.70 9.44 0.21
N ILE A 190 -28.87 10.53 -0.55
CA ILE A 190 -30.20 11.11 -0.81
C ILE A 190 -31.12 10.08 -1.48
N TRP A 191 -30.62 9.40 -2.53
CA TRP A 191 -31.39 8.38 -3.23
C TRP A 191 -31.72 7.21 -2.31
N SER A 192 -30.71 6.64 -1.64
CA SER A 192 -30.85 5.44 -0.83
C SER A 192 -31.73 5.64 0.40
N PHE A 193 -31.66 6.80 1.05
CA PHE A 193 -32.57 7.11 2.17
C PHE A 193 -34.00 7.40 1.72
N THR A 194 -34.20 7.98 0.52
CA THR A 194 -35.55 8.28 0.01
C THR A 194 -36.27 7.02 -0.46
N THR A 195 -35.59 6.12 -1.16
CA THR A 195 -36.20 4.90 -1.70
C THR A 195 -36.11 3.71 -0.76
N MET A 196 -35.19 3.72 0.21
CA MET A 196 -34.87 2.58 1.08
C MET A 196 -34.51 1.28 0.31
N ASP A 197 -34.18 1.43 -0.99
CA ASP A 197 -33.86 0.34 -1.91
C ASP A 197 -32.34 0.15 -2.06
N TRP A 198 -31.66 -0.07 -0.93
CA TRP A 198 -30.21 -0.27 -0.84
C TRP A 198 -29.69 -1.36 -1.78
N HIS A 199 -30.53 -2.33 -2.16
CA HIS A 199 -30.19 -3.41 -3.08
C HIS A 199 -29.98 -2.97 -4.55
N ILE A 200 -30.50 -1.80 -4.95
CA ILE A 200 -30.33 -1.24 -6.29
C ILE A 200 -29.41 -0.03 -6.28
N THR A 201 -29.54 0.85 -5.28
CA THR A 201 -28.85 2.15 -5.26
C THR A 201 -27.34 2.05 -5.24
N TRP A 202 -26.78 0.90 -4.83
CA TRP A 202 -25.34 0.64 -4.87
C TRP A 202 -24.74 0.70 -6.29
N ILE A 203 -25.56 0.56 -7.35
CA ILE A 203 -25.10 0.65 -8.75
C ILE A 203 -24.41 1.99 -9.07
N ILE A 204 -24.68 3.03 -8.27
CA ILE A 204 -24.00 4.33 -8.40
C ILE A 204 -22.48 4.21 -8.24
N TRP A 205 -21.98 3.25 -7.45
CA TRP A 205 -20.55 3.10 -7.18
C TRP A 205 -19.77 2.66 -8.43
N PRO A 206 -20.13 1.56 -9.13
CA PRO A 206 -19.55 1.22 -10.42
C PRO A 206 -19.65 2.35 -11.45
N VAL A 207 -20.81 3.00 -11.56
CA VAL A 207 -21.05 4.09 -12.50
C VAL A 207 -20.11 5.27 -12.22
N SER A 208 -19.98 5.64 -10.94
CA SER A 208 -19.08 6.72 -10.51
C SER A 208 -17.62 6.40 -10.80
N GLY A 209 -17.19 5.14 -10.67
CA GLY A 209 -15.83 4.72 -11.02
C GLY A 209 -15.52 4.88 -12.51
N ILE A 210 -16.48 4.54 -13.37
CA ILE A 210 -16.35 4.71 -14.83
C ILE A 210 -16.30 6.19 -15.19
N LEU A 211 -17.22 7.00 -14.65
CA LEU A 211 -17.25 8.45 -14.86
C LEU A 211 -15.94 9.12 -14.42
N TRP A 212 -15.40 8.72 -13.27
CA TRP A 212 -14.12 9.24 -12.76
C TRP A 212 -12.97 8.95 -13.71
N SER A 213 -12.93 7.74 -14.28
CA SER A 213 -11.92 7.34 -15.26
C SER A 213 -11.99 8.20 -16.53
N ILE A 214 -13.20 8.49 -17.02
CA ILE A 214 -13.41 9.38 -18.17
C ILE A 214 -12.92 10.80 -17.86
N ILE A 215 -13.26 11.33 -16.68
CA ILE A 215 -12.83 12.67 -16.24
C ILE A 215 -11.30 12.77 -16.20
N ILE A 216 -10.61 11.79 -15.60
CA ILE A 216 -9.14 11.77 -15.56
C ILE A 216 -8.55 11.72 -16.97
N SER A 217 -9.08 10.88 -17.86
CA SER A 217 -8.59 10.77 -19.24
C SER A 217 -8.71 12.10 -19.99
N ILE A 218 -9.83 12.80 -19.83
CA ILE A 218 -10.07 14.11 -20.45
C ILE A 218 -9.12 15.17 -19.88
N LEU A 219 -9.00 15.27 -18.55
CA LEU A 219 -8.09 16.23 -17.90
C LEU A 219 -6.63 15.98 -18.31
N LYS A 220 -6.24 14.70 -18.43
CA LYS A 220 -4.89 14.32 -18.89
C LYS A 220 -4.66 14.72 -20.35
N ALA A 221 -5.66 14.57 -21.22
CA ALA A 221 -5.58 14.98 -22.62
C ALA A 221 -5.41 16.51 -22.75
N PHE A 222 -6.20 17.30 -22.03
CA PHE A 222 -6.08 18.76 -22.04
C PHE A 222 -4.72 19.23 -21.54
N LYS A 223 -4.24 18.66 -20.43
CA LYS A 223 -2.91 19.01 -19.89
C LYS A 223 -1.77 18.59 -20.83
N SER A 224 -1.94 17.48 -21.57
CA SER A 224 -0.97 17.06 -22.57
C SER A 224 -0.91 18.01 -23.77
N GLN A 225 -2.03 18.66 -24.12
CA GLN A 225 -2.11 19.59 -25.24
C GLN A 225 -1.49 20.95 -24.89
N ASP A 226 -1.70 21.43 -23.65
CA ASP A 226 -1.15 22.68 -23.14
C ASP A 226 0.40 22.67 -23.08
N ASN A 227 0.98 21.52 -22.69
CA ASN A 227 2.43 21.32 -22.66
C ASN A 227 3.11 21.23 -24.04
N ASN A 228 2.35 21.16 -25.15
CA ASN A 228 2.89 21.06 -26.51
C ASN A 228 3.03 22.42 -27.22
N HIS A 229 2.63 23.52 -26.55
CA HIS A 229 2.67 24.89 -27.08
C HIS A 229 3.80 25.76 -26.49
N TYR A 230 4.71 25.18 -25.72
CA TYR A 230 5.92 25.79 -25.19
C TYR A 230 7.15 24.99 -25.65
#